data_AF-A0A2R6GWD6-F1
#
_entry.id   AF-A0A2R6GWD6-F1
#
_cell.length_a   1.000
_cell.length_b   1.000
_cell.length_c   1.000
_cell.angle_alpha   90.00
_cell.angle_beta   90.00
_cell.angle_gamma   90.00
#
_symmetry.space_group_name_H-M   'P 1'
#
loop_
_entity.id
_entity.type
_entity.pdbx_description
1 polymer ?
#
loop_
_entity_poly.entity_id
_entity_poly.type
_entity_poly.pdbx_seq_one_letter_code
_entity_poly.pdbx_strand_id
1 'polypeptide(L)' 'MRAESPAVTRTFPPMSQTASALGRCPDCGASIPAGRLLIAYERADGTAVYADCPGCRDVVHPA' A
#
# COMPACT_ATOMS: atom_id res chain seq x y z
N MET A 1 7.74 -45.29 -23.39
CA MET A 1 7.99 -44.83 -22.01
C MET A 1 8.79 -43.55 -22.12
N ARG A 2 8.15 -42.36 -22.24
CA ARG A 2 8.89 -41.07 -22.29
C ARG A 2 8.68 -40.34 -20.97
N ALA A 3 9.80 -39.82 -20.46
CA ALA A 3 10.00 -39.24 -19.15
C ALA A 3 9.27 -37.91 -18.95
N GLU A 4 9.10 -37.60 -17.66
CA GLU A 4 8.26 -36.58 -17.06
C GLU A 4 8.59 -35.14 -17.51
N SER A 5 7.54 -34.34 -17.63
CA SER A 5 7.59 -32.91 -17.94
C SER A 5 8.17 -32.13 -16.74
N PRO A 6 9.12 -31.19 -16.94
CA PRO A 6 9.57 -30.34 -15.86
C PRO A 6 8.47 -29.33 -15.52
N ALA A 7 8.01 -29.35 -14.27
CA ALA A 7 7.16 -28.31 -13.71
C ALA A 7 7.90 -26.96 -13.81
N VAL A 8 7.46 -26.09 -14.72
CA VAL A 8 7.91 -24.70 -14.75
C VAL A 8 7.31 -24.02 -13.53
N THR A 9 8.08 -23.97 -12.44
CA THR A 9 7.79 -23.10 -11.31
C THR A 9 7.86 -21.66 -11.83
N ARG A 10 6.71 -20.99 -11.94
CA ARG A 10 6.64 -19.55 -12.19
C ARG A 10 7.26 -18.85 -10.98
N THR A 11 8.56 -18.60 -11.02
CA THR A 11 9.21 -17.64 -10.14
C THR A 11 8.62 -16.27 -10.48
N PHE A 12 7.72 -15.79 -9.64
CA PHE A 12 7.34 -14.39 -9.66
C PHE A 12 8.55 -13.61 -9.10
N PRO A 13 9.17 -12.70 -9.88
CA PRO A 13 10.21 -11.84 -9.34
C PRO A 13 9.65 -11.09 -8.11
N PRO A 14 10.46 -10.81 -7.08
CA PRO A 14 10.00 -10.02 -5.95
C PRO A 14 9.53 -8.67 -6.51
N MET A 15 8.23 -8.38 -6.35
CA MET A 15 7.67 -7.10 -6.71
C MET A 15 8.41 -6.07 -5.85
N SER A 16 9.29 -5.29 -6.47
CA SER A 16 9.94 -4.14 -5.86
C SER A 16 8.86 -3.12 -5.54
N GLN A 17 8.17 -3.36 -4.43
CA GLN A 17 7.18 -2.47 -3.85
C GLN A 17 7.92 -1.30 -3.23
N THR A 18 8.54 -0.47 -4.06
CA THR A 18 8.84 0.91 -3.69
C THR A 18 7.52 1.67 -3.68
N ALA A 19 6.55 1.18 -2.89
CA ALA A 19 5.30 1.86 -2.66
C ALA A 19 5.67 3.08 -1.82
N SER A 20 5.94 4.20 -2.48
CA SER A 20 6.23 5.48 -1.84
C SER A 20 5.26 5.69 -0.69
N ALA A 21 5.75 5.97 0.51
CA ALA A 21 4.88 6.19 1.65
C ALA A 21 4.05 7.46 1.41
N LEU A 22 2.74 7.41 1.70
CA LEU A 22 1.87 8.58 1.70
C LEU A 22 2.25 9.53 2.84
N GLY A 23 2.77 8.97 3.93
CA GLY A 23 3.14 9.71 5.13
C GLY A 23 3.10 8.82 6.36
N ARG A 24 2.94 9.45 7.52
CA ARG A 24 2.75 8.78 8.81
C ARG A 24 1.35 9.04 9.35
N CYS A 25 0.81 8.04 10.04
CA CYS A 25 -0.44 8.19 10.78
C CYS A 25 -0.25 9.22 11.90
N PRO A 26 -1.12 10.24 12.02
CA PRO A 26 -1.04 11.23 13.09
C PRO A 26 -1.37 10.65 14.48
N ASP A 27 -2.12 9.54 14.53
CA ASP A 27 -2.56 8.91 15.77
C ASP A 27 -1.46 8.00 16.38
N CYS A 28 -0.95 7.04 15.60
CA CYS A 28 0.04 6.07 16.08
C CYS A 28 1.47 6.27 15.54
N GLY A 29 1.69 7.20 14.61
CA GLY A 29 2.99 7.44 13.98
C GLY A 29 3.43 6.40 12.93
N ALA A 30 2.64 5.34 12.70
CA ALA A 30 2.98 4.28 11.75
C ALA A 30 3.09 4.81 10.32
N SER A 31 4.04 4.26 9.53
CA SER A 31 4.18 4.60 8.12
C SER A 31 3.01 4.04 7.31
N ILE A 32 2.40 4.88 6.48
CA ILE A 32 1.28 4.52 5.63
C ILE A 32 1.80 4.39 4.18
N PRO A 33 1.82 3.18 3.60
CA PRO A 33 2.26 2.99 2.22
C PRO A 33 1.22 3.52 1.20
N ALA A 34 1.65 3.95 0.01
CA ALA A 34 0.74 4.36 -1.09
C ALA A 34 -0.33 3.33 -1.43
N GLY A 35 -0.02 2.03 -1.30
CA GLY A 35 -1.00 0.97 -1.51
C GLY A 35 -2.18 0.96 -0.52
N ARG A 36 -2.14 1.78 0.53
CA ARG A 36 -3.22 1.96 1.50
C ARG A 36 -4.00 3.27 1.32
N LEU A 37 -3.76 4.01 0.24
CA LEU A 37 -4.59 5.15 -0.13
C LEU A 37 -6.01 4.68 -0.44
N LEU A 38 -7.01 5.26 0.22
CA LEU A 38 -8.42 4.99 -0.08
C LEU A 38 -8.96 6.01 -1.08
N ILE A 39 -8.75 7.29 -0.79
CA ILE A 39 -9.16 8.38 -1.68
C ILE A 39 -8.30 9.62 -1.41
N ALA A 40 -7.97 10.34 -2.49
CA ALA A 40 -7.37 11.67 -2.45
C ALA A 40 -8.25 12.63 -3.26
N TYR A 41 -8.41 13.84 -2.76
CA TYR A 41 -9.22 14.87 -3.43
C TYR A 41 -8.67 16.25 -3.11
N GLU A 42 -8.88 17.17 -4.04
CA GLU A 42 -8.52 18.57 -3.88
C GLU A 42 -9.59 19.29 -3.04
N ARG A 43 -9.13 20.07 -2.06
CA ARG A 43 -9.90 21.07 -1.32
C ARG A 43 -9.33 22.46 -1.63
N ALA A 44 -10.06 23.50 -1.27
CA ALA A 44 -9.60 24.89 -1.44
C ALA A 44 -8.25 25.16 -0.75
N ASP A 45 -8.00 24.50 0.39
CA ASP A 45 -6.82 24.69 1.23
C ASP A 45 -5.68 23.67 0.93
N GLY A 46 -5.85 22.81 -0.08
CA GLY A 46 -4.88 21.79 -0.48
C GLY A 46 -5.50 20.40 -0.66
N THR A 47 -4.66 19.38 -0.81
CA THR A 47 -5.11 18.00 -1.05
C THR A 47 -5.40 17.29 0.27
N ALA A 48 -6.60 16.73 0.39
CA ALA A 48 -6.98 15.89 1.51
C ALA A 48 -6.94 14.41 1.11
N VAL A 49 -6.50 13.58 2.05
CA VAL A 49 -6.23 12.16 1.83
C VAL A 49 -6.84 11.32 2.94
N TYR A 50 -7.59 10.28 2.56
CA TYR A 50 -7.96 9.20 3.45
C TYR A 50 -7.13 7.96 3.13
N ALA A 51 -6.62 7.30 4.16
CA ALA A 51 -5.82 6.08 4.00
C ALA A 51 -6.08 5.09 5.14
N ASP A 52 -5.95 3.79 4.86
CA ASP A 52 -5.97 2.75 5.88
C ASP A 52 -4.67 2.77 6.69
N CYS A 53 -4.76 2.84 8.02
CA CYS A 53 -3.58 2.73 8.87
C CYS A 53 -3.32 1.25 9.24
N PRO A 54 -2.13 0.69 8.93
CA PRO A 54 -1.80 -0.67 9.37
C PRO A 54 -1.64 -0.81 10.89
N GLY A 55 -1.29 0.28 11.58
CA GLY A 55 -1.08 0.29 13.03
C GLY A 55 -2.40 0.31 13.79
N CYS A 56 -3.23 1.32 13.53
CA CYS A 56 -4.54 1.47 14.18
C CYS A 56 -5.56 0.44 13.67
N ARG A 57 -5.36 -0.07 12.43
CA ARG A 57 -6.38 -0.82 11.66
C ARG A 57 -7.68 -0.03 11.51
N ASP A 58 -7.51 1.27 11.30
CA ASP A 58 -8.59 2.24 11.16
C ASP A 58 -8.24 3.22 10.05
N VAL A 59 -9.25 3.90 9.54
CA VAL A 59 -9.13 4.93 8.52
C VAL A 59 -8.51 6.18 9.15
N VAL A 60 -7.48 6.70 8.50
CA VAL A 60 -6.91 8.01 8.84
C VAL A 60 -7.71 9.08 8.12
N HIS A 61 -8.21 10.04 8.91
CA HIS A 61 -8.96 11.18 8.41
C HIS A 61 -8.02 12.37 8.20
N PRO A 62 -8.17 13.12 7.09
CA PRO A 62 -7.51 14.40 6.93
C PRO A 62 -8.06 15.39 7.97
N ALA A 63 -7.19 16.27 8.47
CA ALA A 63 -7.56 17.32 9.42
C ALA A 63 -8.50 18.38 8.82
#